data_AF-A0A9D2W874-F1
#
_entry.id   AF-A0A9D2W874-F1
#
_cell.length_a   1.000
_cell.length_b   1.000
_cell.length_c   1.000
_cell.angle_alpha   90.00
_cell.angle_beta   90.00
_cell.angle_gamma   90.00
#
_symmetry.space_group_name_H-M   'P 1'
#
loop_
_entity.id
_entity.type
_entity.pdbx_description
1 polymer ?
#
loop_
_entity_poly.entity_id
_entity_poly.type
_entity_poly.pdbx_seq_one_letter_code
_entity_poly.pdbx_strand_id
1 'polypeptide(L)'
;MIKLKKLIAAFLSVTMCFTLASASASAAVTGELTGPIYDMLDTSPITTRGADRPTQFYNLGGNNRYTATFYDLSADRGVYTNYYFATGTGSIYVKMSLERAGTTQQTDRKLTIHLYQKNTALEVGREIDSRTVSFSTASTTRWAIFNNLDPNKFYFILFENVSSNSYLSNKAISCQAIVDDYQPS
;
A
#
# COMPACT_ATOMS: atom_id res chain seq x y z
N MET A 1 -50.23 56.61 16.32
CA MET A 1 -50.46 55.37 17.11
C MET A 1 -49.35 54.35 16.86
N ILE A 2 -48.10 54.70 17.19
CA ILE A 2 -47.31 54.08 18.26
C ILE A 2 -48.13 53.11 19.14
N LYS A 3 -48.30 51.84 18.73
CA LYS A 3 -48.64 50.70 19.62
C LYS A 3 -48.61 49.30 18.98
N LEU A 4 -47.92 49.10 17.84
CA LEU A 4 -47.77 47.76 17.21
C LEU A 4 -46.33 47.47 16.75
N LYS A 5 -45.33 47.93 17.52
CA LYS A 5 -43.90 47.67 17.20
C LYS A 5 -43.11 47.11 18.39
N LYS A 6 -43.78 46.66 19.46
CA LYS A 6 -43.12 46.14 20.68
C LYS A 6 -43.58 44.75 21.12
N LEU A 7 -44.24 43.98 20.24
CA LEU A 7 -44.83 42.67 20.57
C LEU A 7 -44.30 41.50 19.73
N ILE A 8 -43.16 41.69 19.04
CA ILE A 8 -42.52 40.63 18.23
C ILE A 8 -41.16 40.21 18.83
N ALA A 9 -40.62 40.95 19.79
CA ALA A 9 -39.33 40.66 20.42
C ALA A 9 -39.40 39.73 21.65
N ALA A 10 -40.55 39.08 21.91
CA ALA A 10 -40.78 38.28 23.12
C ALA A 10 -41.10 36.80 22.85
N PHE A 11 -40.78 36.28 21.65
CA PHE A 11 -41.00 34.88 21.26
C PHE A 11 -39.73 34.14 20.83
N LEU A 12 -38.55 34.59 21.31
CA LEU A 12 -37.24 34.06 20.90
C LEU A 12 -36.50 33.25 21.98
N SER A 13 -37.11 32.88 23.11
CA SER A 13 -36.33 32.31 24.25
C SER A 13 -36.88 31.06 24.93
N VAL A 14 -37.83 30.31 24.35
CA VAL A 14 -38.37 29.10 25.01
C VAL A 14 -38.58 27.95 24.03
N THR A 15 -37.52 27.47 23.38
CA THR A 15 -37.47 26.08 22.87
C THR A 15 -36.03 25.60 22.63
N MET A 16 -35.14 25.83 23.59
CA MET A 16 -33.95 25.00 23.76
C MET A 16 -34.22 24.02 24.90
N CYS A 17 -33.73 22.78 24.74
CA CYS A 17 -33.86 21.63 25.63
C CYS A 17 -35.11 20.77 25.38
N PHE A 18 -34.99 19.77 24.49
CA PHE A 18 -35.31 18.37 24.80
C PHE A 18 -34.76 17.45 23.69
N THR A 19 -33.73 16.67 24.06
CA THR A 19 -33.41 15.26 23.69
C THR A 19 -33.46 14.85 22.21
N LEU A 20 -32.32 14.52 21.57
CA LEU A 20 -31.58 13.24 21.59
C LEU A 20 -32.36 12.00 21.12
N ALA A 21 -31.79 11.38 20.08
CA ALA A 21 -31.91 10.02 19.57
C ALA A 21 -33.16 9.66 18.72
N SER A 22 -32.95 9.56 17.40
CA SER A 22 -33.09 8.31 16.59
C SER A 22 -33.32 8.66 15.11
N ALA A 23 -32.29 8.51 14.27
CA ALA A 23 -32.48 8.34 12.83
C ALA A 23 -31.51 7.27 12.34
N SER A 24 -32.06 6.13 11.95
CA SER A 24 -31.35 5.03 11.28
C SER A 24 -31.62 5.08 9.78
N ALA A 25 -30.58 4.63 9.06
CA ALA A 25 -30.56 4.02 7.74
C ALA A 25 -30.42 4.89 6.47
N SER A 26 -29.20 4.76 5.92
CA SER A 26 -28.88 4.36 4.55
C SER A 26 -29.13 5.32 3.39
N ALA A 27 -28.03 5.82 2.83
CA ALA A 27 -27.82 5.78 1.39
C ALA A 27 -26.46 5.10 1.15
N ALA A 28 -26.53 3.84 0.70
CA ALA A 28 -25.38 3.13 0.15
C ALA A 28 -24.90 3.90 -1.09
N VAL A 29 -23.69 4.45 -1.02
CA VAL A 29 -22.96 4.86 -2.22
C VAL A 29 -22.33 3.59 -2.79
N THR A 30 -23.00 3.01 -3.78
CA THR A 30 -22.39 2.10 -4.75
C THR A 30 -21.40 2.89 -5.58
N GLY A 31 -20.21 3.10 -5.02
CA GLY A 31 -19.01 3.43 -5.78
C GLY A 31 -18.16 2.19 -5.85
N GLU A 32 -18.14 1.51 -7.00
CA GLU A 32 -17.08 0.56 -7.30
C GLU A 32 -15.75 1.34 -7.31
N LEU A 33 -15.05 1.34 -6.17
CA LEU A 33 -13.64 1.70 -6.12
C LEU A 33 -12.87 0.53 -6.73
N THR A 34 -12.69 0.59 -8.06
CA THR A 34 -11.68 -0.21 -8.76
C THR A 34 -10.30 0.30 -8.37
N GLY A 35 -9.85 -0.11 -7.19
CA GLY A 35 -8.48 0.00 -6.71
C GLY A 35 -8.02 -1.37 -6.20
N PRO A 36 -6.70 -1.65 -6.16
CA PRO A 36 -6.21 -2.93 -5.67
C PRO A 36 -6.76 -3.18 -4.27
N ILE A 37 -7.53 -4.25 -4.11
CA ILE A 37 -8.12 -4.62 -2.84
C ILE A 37 -6.98 -5.19 -1.99
N TYR A 38 -6.67 -4.64 -0.82
CA TYR A 38 -5.58 -5.16 0.02
C TYR A 38 -6.03 -6.40 0.80
N ASP A 39 -5.21 -7.44 0.85
CA ASP A 39 -5.54 -8.68 1.56
C ASP A 39 -5.25 -8.53 3.07
N MET A 40 -6.18 -8.95 3.92
CA MET A 40 -6.03 -8.88 5.39
C MET A 40 -5.21 -10.07 5.89
N LEU A 41 -4.22 -9.77 6.72
CA LEU A 41 -3.20 -10.70 7.22
C LEU A 41 -3.78 -11.81 8.12
N ASP A 42 -3.55 -13.07 7.72
CA ASP A 42 -3.59 -14.25 8.60
C ASP A 42 -2.39 -14.24 9.57
N THR A 43 -2.58 -14.75 10.79
CA THR A 43 -1.77 -14.45 11.98
C THR A 43 -0.37 -15.11 12.02
N SER A 44 0.68 -14.26 12.02
CA SER A 44 2.12 -14.49 12.36
C SER A 44 3.00 -15.28 11.36
N PRO A 45 4.30 -14.94 11.18
CA PRO A 45 5.19 -14.10 11.99
C PRO A 45 5.40 -12.69 11.42
N ILE A 46 5.93 -11.77 12.25
CA ILE A 46 6.30 -10.36 12.00
C ILE A 46 6.08 -9.93 10.55
N THR A 47 4.91 -9.35 10.30
CA THR A 47 4.51 -8.93 8.96
C THR A 47 5.35 -7.73 8.57
N THR A 48 6.44 -7.94 7.83
CA THR A 48 7.29 -6.87 7.26
C THR A 48 6.68 -6.31 5.96
N ARG A 49 5.35 -6.27 5.89
CA ARG A 49 4.55 -5.70 4.79
C ARG A 49 3.33 -5.00 5.38
N GLY A 50 2.87 -3.97 4.68
CA GLY A 50 1.72 -3.16 5.06
C GLY A 50 0.63 -3.22 3.99
N ALA A 51 -0.63 -3.24 4.42
CA ALA A 51 -1.76 -3.00 3.53
C ALA A 51 -1.83 -1.53 3.09
N ASP A 52 -1.40 -0.62 3.97
CA ASP A 52 -1.38 0.82 3.72
C ASP A 52 0.02 1.32 3.36
N ARG A 53 0.07 2.52 2.78
CA ARG A 53 1.33 3.22 2.52
C ARG A 53 2.08 3.47 3.83
N PRO A 54 3.42 3.33 3.82
CA PRO A 54 4.20 3.43 5.06
C PRO A 54 4.28 4.84 5.62
N THR A 55 4.15 4.93 6.94
CA THR A 55 4.31 6.16 7.72
C THR A 55 5.58 6.16 8.57
N GLN A 56 6.30 5.04 8.63
CA GLN A 56 7.53 4.89 9.41
C GLN A 56 8.77 4.92 8.50
N PHE A 57 9.86 5.50 9.01
CA PHE A 57 11.14 5.58 8.30
C PHE A 57 12.05 4.40 8.65
N TYR A 58 12.77 3.89 7.65
CA TYR A 58 13.88 2.96 7.83
C TYR A 58 15.07 3.41 6.97
N ASN A 59 16.23 3.60 7.59
CA ASN A 59 17.42 4.02 6.87
C ASN A 59 18.11 2.83 6.19
N LEU A 60 18.25 2.87 4.87
CA LEU A 60 19.06 1.89 4.14
C LEU A 60 20.55 2.27 4.21
N GLY A 61 21.42 1.28 4.02
CA GLY A 61 22.85 1.47 3.89
C GLY A 61 23.68 1.14 5.13
N GLY A 62 24.99 1.07 4.91
CA GLY A 62 25.93 0.46 5.85
C GLY A 62 25.69 -1.05 5.97
N ASN A 63 25.37 -1.52 7.17
CA ASN A 63 24.99 -2.93 7.43
C ASN A 63 23.47 -3.13 7.50
N ASN A 64 22.68 -2.07 7.27
CA ASN A 64 21.22 -2.11 7.41
C ASN A 64 20.56 -2.43 6.07
N ARG A 65 19.75 -3.49 6.07
CA ARG A 65 18.89 -3.89 4.96
C ARG A 65 17.50 -4.19 5.47
N TYR A 66 16.51 -3.95 4.65
CA TYR A 66 15.12 -4.24 4.98
C TYR A 66 14.66 -5.53 4.30
N THR A 67 14.01 -6.42 5.04
CA THR A 67 13.44 -7.65 4.50
C THR A 67 11.91 -7.57 4.55
N ALA A 68 11.26 -7.53 3.38
CA ALA A 68 9.82 -7.67 3.24
C ALA A 68 9.45 -9.13 2.96
N THR A 69 8.45 -9.67 3.65
CA THR A 69 7.95 -11.02 3.40
C THR A 69 6.45 -10.99 3.17
N PHE A 70 6.01 -11.63 2.09
CA PHE A 70 4.60 -11.88 1.85
C PHE A 70 4.32 -13.30 1.37
N TYR A 71 3.14 -13.81 1.74
CA TYR A 71 2.69 -15.15 1.43
C TYR A 71 1.38 -15.07 0.68
N ASP A 72 1.27 -15.91 -0.34
CA ASP A 72 0.06 -16.14 -1.13
C ASP A 72 -0.63 -14.84 -1.59
N LEU A 73 0.16 -13.86 -2.05
CA LEU A 73 -0.36 -12.63 -2.63
C LEU A 73 -1.17 -13.00 -3.87
N SER A 74 -2.50 -12.94 -3.76
CA SER A 74 -3.43 -13.27 -4.85
C SER A 74 -3.25 -12.35 -6.06
N ALA A 75 -3.73 -12.75 -7.23
CA ALA A 75 -3.66 -11.90 -8.42
C ALA A 75 -4.50 -10.62 -8.26
N ASP A 76 -4.05 -9.54 -8.90
CA ASP A 76 -4.60 -8.18 -8.80
C ASP A 76 -4.54 -7.59 -7.38
N ARG A 77 -3.58 -8.04 -6.58
CA ARG A 77 -3.38 -7.58 -5.21
C ARG A 77 -2.00 -6.96 -5.05
N GLY A 78 -1.94 -5.94 -4.21
CA GLY A 78 -0.72 -5.22 -3.88
C GLY A 78 -0.43 -5.24 -2.39
N VAL A 79 0.85 -5.21 -2.02
CA VAL A 79 1.31 -5.00 -0.65
C VAL A 79 2.47 -4.01 -0.61
N TYR A 80 2.42 -3.07 0.33
CA TYR A 80 3.49 -2.08 0.52
C TYR A 80 4.57 -2.61 1.46
N THR A 81 5.75 -2.00 1.40
CA THR A 81 6.72 -2.04 2.50
C THR A 81 6.14 -1.31 3.72
N ASN A 82 6.49 -1.75 4.93
CA ASN A 82 6.07 -1.07 6.18
C ASN A 82 6.80 0.25 6.42
N TYR A 83 7.93 0.44 5.74
CA TYR A 83 8.76 1.60 5.86
C TYR A 83 8.93 2.30 4.52
N TYR A 84 9.15 3.60 4.60
CA TYR A 84 9.81 4.36 3.55
C TYR A 84 11.29 4.52 3.90
N PHE A 85 12.10 4.73 2.87
CA PHE A 85 13.53 4.62 2.87
C PHE A 85 14.18 5.90 2.37
N ALA A 86 15.41 6.15 2.79
CA ALA A 86 16.34 7.03 2.09
C ALA A 86 17.49 6.15 1.55
N THR A 87 18.10 6.58 0.45
CA THR A 87 19.27 5.92 -0.13
C THR A 87 20.43 6.89 -0.17
N GLY A 88 21.59 6.49 0.37
CA GLY A 88 22.81 7.29 0.29
C GLY A 88 23.54 7.15 -1.05
N THR A 89 23.20 6.12 -1.83
CA THR A 89 23.91 5.73 -3.06
C THR A 89 23.22 6.20 -4.33
N GLY A 90 21.99 6.71 -4.24
CA GLY A 90 21.16 7.04 -5.40
C GLY A 90 20.57 5.81 -6.12
N SER A 91 20.67 4.63 -5.48
CA SER A 91 20.10 3.39 -5.98
C SER A 91 19.34 2.64 -4.88
N ILE A 92 18.34 1.88 -5.29
CA ILE A 92 17.65 0.88 -4.45
C ILE A 92 17.62 -0.44 -5.22
N TYR A 93 18.11 -1.48 -4.56
CA TYR A 93 18.14 -2.86 -5.06
C TYR A 93 17.10 -3.69 -4.30
N VAL A 94 16.31 -4.45 -5.05
CA VAL A 94 15.29 -5.35 -4.50
C VAL A 94 15.57 -6.78 -4.98
N LYS A 95 16.18 -7.59 -4.12
CA LYS A 95 16.42 -9.03 -4.35
C LYS A 95 15.20 -9.82 -3.89
N MET A 96 14.51 -10.48 -4.81
CA MET A 96 13.27 -11.20 -4.52
C MET A 96 13.47 -12.70 -4.69
N SER A 97 13.25 -13.46 -3.62
CA SER A 97 13.05 -14.91 -3.66
C SER A 97 11.55 -15.17 -3.80
N LEU A 98 11.14 -15.60 -4.99
CA LEU A 98 9.75 -15.73 -5.42
C LEU A 98 9.34 -17.19 -5.49
N GLU A 99 8.12 -17.49 -5.03
CA GLU A 99 7.51 -18.81 -5.12
C GLU A 99 6.09 -18.67 -5.69
N ARG A 100 5.72 -19.56 -6.61
CA ARG A 100 4.35 -19.63 -7.13
C ARG A 100 3.53 -20.63 -6.33
N ALA A 101 2.31 -20.26 -5.97
CA ALA A 101 1.33 -21.21 -5.47
C ALA A 101 0.79 -22.10 -6.61
N GLY A 102 0.29 -23.29 -6.25
CA GLY A 102 -0.42 -24.21 -7.14
C GLY A 102 0.44 -25.21 -7.92
N THR A 103 -0.16 -26.33 -8.32
CA THR A 103 0.52 -27.42 -9.02
C THR A 103 -0.01 -27.55 -10.46
N THR A 104 0.95 -27.48 -11.41
CA THR A 104 0.93 -28.04 -12.78
C THR A 104 0.09 -27.42 -13.90
N GLN A 105 -0.87 -26.51 -13.68
CA GLN A 105 -1.53 -25.77 -14.77
C GLN A 105 -1.47 -24.25 -14.52
N GLN A 106 -1.26 -23.45 -15.58
CA GLN A 106 -1.14 -21.98 -15.49
C GLN A 106 0.02 -21.51 -14.58
N THR A 107 1.25 -21.84 -14.96
CA THR A 107 2.46 -21.61 -14.15
C THR A 107 2.99 -20.18 -14.21
N ASP A 108 2.63 -19.40 -15.23
CA ASP A 108 3.16 -18.05 -15.42
C ASP A 108 2.70 -17.10 -14.31
N ARG A 109 3.67 -16.38 -13.75
CA ARG A 109 3.51 -15.34 -12.74
C ARG A 109 4.18 -14.06 -13.21
N LYS A 110 3.56 -12.94 -12.85
CA LYS A 110 4.08 -11.60 -13.07
C LYS A 110 3.91 -10.79 -11.79
N LEU A 111 5.01 -10.21 -11.32
CA LEU A 111 5.03 -9.30 -10.18
C LEU A 111 5.58 -7.96 -10.65
N THR A 112 4.86 -6.88 -10.41
CA THR A 112 5.34 -5.51 -10.65
C THR A 112 5.76 -4.89 -9.33
N ILE A 113 6.93 -4.28 -9.34
CA ILE A 113 7.53 -3.59 -8.20
C ILE A 113 7.46 -2.11 -8.55
N HIS A 114 6.61 -1.38 -7.86
CA HIS A 114 6.44 0.06 -8.06
C HIS A 114 7.25 0.81 -7.02
N LEU A 115 7.99 1.81 -7.47
CA LEU A 115 8.73 2.73 -6.62
C LEU A 115 7.96 4.05 -6.51
N TYR A 116 7.62 4.41 -5.29
CA TYR A 116 6.99 5.67 -4.96
C TYR A 116 8.01 6.60 -4.30
N GLN A 117 7.94 7.89 -4.61
CA GLN A 117 8.74 8.96 -4.01
C GLN A 117 7.88 9.86 -3.14
N LYS A 118 8.41 10.27 -1.99
CA LYS A 118 7.88 11.33 -1.11
C LYS A 118 8.91 12.45 -1.04
N ASN A 119 8.50 13.71 -1.19
CA ASN A 119 9.41 14.85 -0.98
C ASN A 119 9.64 15.13 0.50
N THR A 120 8.68 14.77 1.35
CA THR A 120 8.75 14.90 2.81
C THR A 120 8.13 13.67 3.48
N ALA A 121 8.43 13.45 4.78
CA ALA A 121 7.90 12.32 5.53
C ALA A 121 6.36 12.26 5.59
N LEU A 122 5.69 13.40 5.51
CA LEU A 122 4.23 13.54 5.65
C LEU A 122 3.47 13.36 4.34
N GLU A 123 4.17 13.38 3.20
CA GLU A 123 3.51 13.22 1.90
C GLU A 123 3.03 11.80 1.65
N VAL A 124 1.94 11.68 0.88
CA VAL A 124 1.39 10.40 0.42
C VAL A 124 2.37 9.70 -0.55
N GLY A 125 3.13 10.49 -1.30
CA GLY A 125 4.05 10.05 -2.33
C GLY A 125 3.38 9.79 -3.68
N ARG A 126 4.21 9.70 -4.72
CA ARG A 126 3.82 9.48 -6.11
C ARG A 126 4.69 8.39 -6.72
N GLU A 127 4.12 7.52 -7.54
CA GLU A 127 4.89 6.56 -8.32
C GLU A 127 5.83 7.28 -9.30
N ILE A 128 7.10 6.89 -9.31
CA ILE A 128 8.14 7.46 -10.16
C ILE A 128 8.75 6.44 -11.13
N ASP A 129 8.70 5.15 -10.81
CA ASP A 129 9.26 4.09 -11.64
C ASP A 129 8.63 2.74 -11.26
N SER A 130 8.71 1.76 -12.16
CA SER A 130 8.29 0.39 -11.88
C SER A 130 9.09 -0.65 -12.67
N ARG A 131 9.16 -1.88 -12.13
CA ARG A 131 9.85 -3.02 -12.75
C ARG A 131 8.97 -4.26 -12.65
N THR A 132 8.67 -4.88 -13.79
CA THR A 132 7.92 -6.14 -13.81
C THR A 132 8.87 -7.32 -13.99
N VAL A 133 8.74 -8.31 -13.12
CA VAL A 133 9.44 -9.60 -13.22
C VAL A 133 8.45 -10.70 -13.57
N SER A 134 8.83 -11.55 -14.51
CA SER A 134 8.04 -12.72 -14.92
C SER A 134 8.77 -14.01 -14.58
N PHE A 135 8.03 -15.04 -14.16
CA PHE A 135 8.58 -16.36 -13.87
C PHE A 135 7.51 -17.45 -13.99
N SER A 136 7.94 -18.69 -14.25
CA SER A 136 7.05 -19.86 -14.36
C SER A 136 7.54 -21.08 -13.57
N THR A 137 8.79 -21.04 -13.07
CA THR A 137 9.34 -22.07 -12.19
C THR A 137 8.65 -22.03 -10.82
N ALA A 138 8.70 -23.14 -10.09
CA ALA A 138 8.09 -23.24 -8.75
C ALA A 138 8.68 -22.19 -7.78
N SER A 139 10.00 -22.02 -7.82
CA SER A 139 10.73 -20.99 -7.08
C SER A 139 11.78 -20.34 -7.99
N THR A 140 12.11 -19.07 -7.76
CA THR A 140 13.17 -18.37 -8.47
C THR A 140 13.65 -17.11 -7.74
N THR A 141 14.87 -16.66 -8.03
CA THR A 141 15.35 -15.35 -7.58
C THR A 141 15.30 -14.35 -8.73
N ARG A 142 14.79 -13.15 -8.46
CA ARG A 142 14.75 -12.02 -9.40
C ARG A 142 15.20 -10.73 -8.74
N TRP A 143 15.51 -9.74 -9.56
CA TRP A 143 15.98 -8.44 -9.13
C TRP A 143 15.12 -7.34 -9.76
N ALA A 144 14.82 -6.32 -8.96
CA ALA A 144 14.41 -5.01 -9.45
C ALA A 144 15.44 -3.99 -8.97
N ILE A 145 15.91 -3.14 -9.88
CA ILE A 145 16.93 -2.13 -9.60
C ILE A 145 16.38 -0.78 -10.03
N PHE A 146 16.44 0.17 -9.11
CA PHE A 146 16.07 1.56 -9.33
C PHE A 146 17.32 2.42 -9.14
N ASN A 147 17.61 3.28 -10.12
CA ASN A 147 18.82 4.10 -10.18
C ASN A 147 18.47 5.57 -10.38
N ASN A 148 19.46 6.45 -10.23
CA ASN A 148 19.31 7.90 -10.38
C ASN A 148 18.28 8.50 -9.42
N LEU A 149 18.21 7.93 -8.21
CA LEU A 149 17.34 8.40 -7.14
C LEU A 149 17.98 9.62 -6.47
N ASP A 150 17.17 10.65 -6.18
CA ASP A 150 17.60 11.81 -5.41
C ASP A 150 17.78 11.41 -3.93
N PRO A 151 18.99 11.57 -3.35
CA PRO A 151 19.27 11.22 -1.95
C PRO A 151 18.53 12.11 -0.95
N ASN A 152 17.95 13.23 -1.38
CA ASN A 152 17.17 14.14 -0.53
C ASN A 152 15.66 13.81 -0.53
N LYS A 153 15.27 12.66 -1.08
CA LYS A 153 13.89 12.19 -1.14
C LYS A 153 13.74 10.87 -0.40
N PHE A 154 12.50 10.54 -0.10
CA PHE A 154 12.15 9.26 0.50
C PHE A 154 11.44 8.37 -0.51
N TYR A 155 11.61 7.06 -0.36
CA TYR A 155 11.07 6.08 -1.29
C TYR A 155 10.35 4.95 -0.57
N PHE A 156 9.30 4.40 -1.16
CA PHE A 156 8.68 3.17 -0.67
C PHE A 156 8.24 2.30 -1.84
N ILE A 157 8.02 1.01 -1.56
CA ILE A 157 7.78 0.01 -2.60
C ILE A 157 6.40 -0.60 -2.44
N LEU A 158 5.72 -0.80 -3.55
CA LEU A 158 4.53 -1.63 -3.69
C LEU A 158 4.88 -2.86 -4.53
N PHE A 159 4.59 -4.05 -4.01
CA PHE A 159 4.64 -5.31 -4.75
C PHE A 159 3.24 -5.65 -5.21
N GLU A 160 3.00 -5.66 -6.52
CA GLU A 160 1.70 -5.96 -7.13
C GLU A 160 1.77 -7.25 -7.95
N ASN A 161 0.90 -8.21 -7.64
CA ASN A 161 0.76 -9.42 -8.43
C ASN A 161 -0.16 -9.16 -9.63
N VAL A 162 0.42 -9.06 -10.83
CA VAL A 162 -0.28 -8.78 -12.09
C VAL A 162 -0.41 -10.03 -12.97
N SER A 163 -0.47 -11.21 -12.36
CA SER A 163 -0.45 -12.49 -13.08
C SER A 163 -1.76 -12.80 -13.86
N SER A 164 -2.85 -12.11 -13.55
CA SER A 164 -4.18 -12.29 -14.14
C SER A 164 -5.07 -11.14 -13.71
N ASN A 165 -5.98 -10.67 -14.58
CA ASN A 165 -7.04 -9.69 -14.26
C ASN A 165 -8.23 -10.31 -13.50
N SER A 166 -7.97 -11.36 -12.72
CA SER A 166 -9.00 -12.03 -11.92
C SER A 166 -8.42 -12.44 -10.57
N TYR A 167 -8.96 -11.85 -9.51
CA TYR A 167 -8.61 -12.14 -8.12
C TYR A 167 -8.96 -13.57 -7.67
N LEU A 168 -9.80 -14.28 -8.45
CA LEU A 168 -10.12 -15.70 -8.23
C LEU A 168 -9.10 -16.63 -8.91
N SER A 169 -8.14 -16.08 -9.67
CA SER A 169 -7.12 -16.91 -10.30
C SER A 169 -6.22 -17.54 -9.23
N ASN A 170 -5.92 -18.83 -9.39
CA ASN A 170 -4.98 -19.55 -8.51
C ASN A 170 -3.52 -19.19 -8.84
N LYS A 171 -3.24 -17.89 -9.04
CA LYS A 171 -1.94 -17.35 -9.44
C LYS A 171 -1.26 -16.57 -8.33
N ALA A 172 -1.40 -17.05 -7.09
CA ALA A 172 -0.77 -16.40 -5.95
C ALA A 172 0.77 -16.50 -5.99
N ILE A 173 1.42 -15.50 -5.39
CA ILE A 173 2.86 -15.36 -5.30
C ILE A 173 3.26 -15.17 -3.83
N SER A 174 4.21 -15.98 -3.36
CA SER A 174 4.92 -15.76 -2.11
C SER A 174 6.29 -15.17 -2.41
N CYS A 175 6.78 -14.27 -1.55
CA CYS A 175 8.03 -13.57 -1.76
C CYS A 175 8.73 -13.23 -0.44
N GLN A 176 10.04 -13.40 -0.42
CA GLN A 176 10.93 -12.69 0.48
C GLN A 176 11.78 -11.71 -0.34
N ALA A 177 11.62 -10.42 -0.09
CA ALA A 177 12.33 -9.35 -0.77
C ALA A 177 13.33 -8.66 0.18
N ILE A 178 14.60 -8.59 -0.21
CA ILE A 178 15.63 -7.80 0.46
C ILE A 178 15.74 -6.46 -0.28
N VAL A 179 15.48 -5.37 0.42
CA VAL A 179 15.62 -3.98 -0.04
C VAL A 179 16.89 -3.40 0.58
N ASP A 180 17.78 -2.90 -0.27
CA ASP A 180 19.09 -2.39 0.12
C ASP A 180 19.50 -1.22 -0.82
N ASP A 181 20.39 -0.35 -0.37
CA ASP A 181 20.96 0.72 -1.19
C ASP A 181 22.33 0.37 -1.79
N TYR A 182 22.91 -0.75 -1.36
CA TYR A 182 24.03 -1.42 -2.01
C TYR A 182 23.56 -2.70 -2.69
N GLN A 183 24.21 -3.15 -3.77
CA GLN A 183 23.87 -4.42 -4.39
C GLN A 183 24.18 -5.57 -3.42
N PRO A 184 23.16 -6.26 -2.86
CA PRO A 184 23.37 -7.41 -2.00
C PRO A 184 24.07 -8.53 -2.78
N SER A 185 25.06 -9.18 -2.15
CA SER A 185 25.61 -10.47 -2.62
C SER A 185 24.53 -11.54 -2.71
#